data_AF-A0A8C3W0A1-F1
#
_entry.id   AF-A0A8C3W0A1-F1
#
_cell.length_a   1.000
_cell.length_b   1.000
_cell.length_c   1.000
_cell.angle_alpha   90.00
_cell.angle_beta   90.00
_cell.angle_gamma   90.00
#
_symmetry.space_group_name_H-M   'P 1'
#
loop_
_entity.id
_entity.type
_entity.pdbx_description
1 polymer ?
#
loop_
_entity_poly.entity_id
_entity_poly.type
_entity_poly.pdbx_seq_one_letter_code
_entity_poly.pdbx_strand_id
1 'polypeptide(L)'
;VLVASFAHFCSFDRCNSASSSSVLLNALPRPADPAPGHLQCPTCVTVFGSCPQNSDIVTCPNGTSHCYNGHIAIRGGGISSSMNIQGCVAKPSSFLLNHTQNIGVFTVMENRNQGDERGEDWNNPIIQAGAAPVSAPFLAWVVGLGLSLALWGGAPSLPVLYWSGPCPHWTS
;
A
#
# COMPACT_ATOMS: atom_id res chain seq x y z
N VAL A 1 13.49 6.17 14.84
CA VAL A 1 12.04 6.35 14.57
C VAL A 1 11.26 5.39 15.44
N LEU A 2 10.29 5.93 16.17
CA LEU A 2 9.33 5.17 16.97
C LEU A 2 7.94 5.63 16.52
N VAL A 3 7.05 4.68 16.24
CA VAL A 3 5.65 4.98 15.91
C VAL A 3 4.78 4.23 16.91
N ALA A 4 3.82 4.95 17.49
CA ALA A 4 2.87 4.39 18.44
C ALA A 4 1.51 5.04 18.26
N SER A 5 0.46 4.31 18.61
CA SER A 5 -0.92 4.78 18.49
C SER A 5 -1.77 4.31 19.67
N PHE A 6 -2.83 5.07 19.95
CA PHE A 6 -3.81 4.75 20.98
C PHE A 6 -5.21 4.96 20.40
N ALA A 7 -6.08 3.97 20.58
CA ALA A 7 -7.49 4.05 20.22
C ALA A 7 -8.32 3.46 21.36
N HIS A 8 -9.34 4.19 21.80
CA HIS A 8 -10.24 3.76 22.88
C HIS A 8 -11.69 3.84 22.39
N PHE A 9 -12.34 2.69 22.35
CA PHE A 9 -13.74 2.54 21.96
C PHE A 9 -14.57 2.16 23.17
N CYS A 10 -15.71 2.80 23.32
CA CYS A 10 -16.59 2.62 24.46
C CYS A 10 -18.01 3.07 24.08
N SER A 11 -19.01 2.56 24.80
CA SER A 11 -20.43 2.61 24.39
C SER A 11 -21.33 3.40 25.35
N PHE A 12 -20.74 4.24 26.21
CA PHE A 12 -21.47 5.10 27.15
C PHE A 12 -21.04 6.56 26.99
N ASP A 13 -21.90 7.48 27.42
CA ASP A 13 -21.67 8.91 27.20
C ASP A 13 -20.34 9.39 27.80
N ARG A 14 -19.57 10.12 26.99
CA ARG A 14 -18.30 10.78 27.38
C ARG A 14 -17.21 9.83 27.91
N CYS A 15 -17.28 8.56 27.56
CA CYS A 15 -16.31 7.53 27.97
C CYS A 15 -14.90 7.72 27.38
N ASN A 16 -14.78 8.37 26.23
CA ASN A 16 -13.53 8.66 25.52
C ASN A 16 -12.99 10.06 25.87
N SER A 17 -12.90 10.37 27.16
CA SER A 17 -12.60 11.72 27.70
C SER A 17 -11.11 11.98 27.96
N ALA A 18 -10.21 11.33 27.20
CA ALA A 18 -8.78 11.59 27.32
C ALA A 18 -8.45 13.06 26.99
N SER A 19 -7.85 13.76 27.95
CA SER A 19 -7.48 15.18 27.82
C SER A 19 -6.00 15.42 27.49
N SER A 20 -5.21 14.35 27.40
CA SER A 20 -3.76 14.41 27.21
C SER A 20 -3.24 13.15 26.50
N SER A 21 -2.09 13.26 25.86
CA SER A 21 -1.35 12.14 25.25
C SER A 21 -0.73 11.17 26.27
N SER A 22 -0.82 11.46 27.56
CA SER A 22 -0.33 10.57 28.63
C SER A 22 -0.94 9.16 28.58
N VAL A 23 -2.17 9.01 28.08
CA VAL A 23 -2.81 7.70 27.82
C VAL A 23 -2.00 6.79 26.90
N LEU A 24 -1.20 7.38 26.01
CA LEU A 24 -0.26 6.66 25.15
C LEU A 24 1.14 6.67 25.77
N LEU A 25 1.67 7.85 26.14
CA LEU A 25 3.07 8.01 26.54
C LEU A 25 3.45 7.23 27.81
N ASN A 26 2.49 7.03 28.74
CA ASN A 26 2.74 6.24 29.94
C ASN A 26 2.80 4.73 29.66
N ALA A 27 2.21 4.27 28.57
CA ALA A 27 2.26 2.88 28.14
C ALA A 27 3.51 2.56 27.31
N LEU A 28 4.22 3.57 26.83
CA LEU A 28 5.44 3.36 26.05
C LEU A 28 6.62 2.99 26.98
N PRO A 29 7.47 2.04 26.55
CA PRO A 29 8.73 1.79 27.24
C PRO A 29 9.55 3.07 27.35
N ARG A 30 10.18 3.29 28.50
CA ARG A 30 11.15 4.36 28.73
C ARG A 30 12.56 3.76 28.76
N PRO A 31 13.15 3.42 27.60
CA PRO A 31 14.53 2.98 27.59
C PRO A 31 15.44 4.11 28.07
N ALA A 32 16.55 3.77 28.72
CA ALA A 32 17.63 4.71 28.94
C ALA A 32 18.15 5.24 27.59
N ASP A 33 18.71 6.44 27.59
CA ASP A 33 19.29 7.03 26.39
C ASP A 33 20.31 6.05 25.78
N PRO A 34 20.08 5.56 24.56
CA PRO A 34 20.99 4.61 23.95
C PRO A 34 22.35 5.27 23.72
N ALA A 35 23.43 4.52 23.95
CA ALA A 35 24.75 4.96 23.53
C ALA A 35 24.75 5.32 22.02
N PRO A 36 25.51 6.32 21.57
CA PRO A 36 25.63 6.63 20.14
C PRO A 36 26.14 5.42 19.33
N GLY A 37 25.56 5.22 18.15
CA GLY A 37 26.01 4.26 17.15
C GLY A 37 26.96 4.90 16.14
N HIS A 38 27.11 4.25 14.98
CA HIS A 38 27.97 4.71 13.88
C HIS A 38 27.18 5.13 12.63
N LEU A 39 25.92 4.69 12.50
CA LEU A 39 25.06 5.03 11.38
C LEU A 39 24.65 6.50 11.47
N GLN A 40 24.63 7.19 10.34
CA GLN A 40 24.11 8.54 10.22
C GLN A 40 22.94 8.56 9.25
N CYS A 41 21.85 9.23 9.62
CA CYS A 41 20.65 9.32 8.80
C CYS A 41 20.11 10.75 8.76
N PRO A 42 19.47 11.16 7.65
CA PRO A 42 18.61 12.33 7.67
C PRO A 42 17.44 12.11 8.64
N THR A 43 17.08 13.14 9.39
CA THR A 43 15.96 13.10 10.33
C THR A 43 14.95 14.19 10.00
N CYS A 44 13.68 13.81 9.94
CA CYS A 44 12.59 14.73 9.69
C CYS A 44 11.25 14.06 10.01
N VAL A 45 10.32 14.82 10.60
CA VAL A 45 8.90 14.47 10.67
C VAL A 45 8.10 15.71 10.32
N THR A 46 7.31 15.64 9.25
CA THR A 46 6.39 16.73 8.88
C THR A 46 4.98 16.20 8.72
N VAL A 47 4.02 16.90 9.32
CA VAL A 47 2.59 16.68 9.12
C VAL A 47 2.14 17.74 8.14
N PHE A 48 1.54 17.32 7.01
CA PHE A 48 1.16 18.23 5.91
C PHE A 48 2.36 18.92 5.24
N GLY A 49 3.09 18.17 4.42
CA GLY A 49 4.23 18.68 3.65
C GLY A 49 5.22 17.57 3.37
N SER A 50 6.39 17.93 2.85
CA SER A 50 7.50 17.00 2.59
C SER A 50 8.70 17.32 3.47
N CYS A 51 9.57 16.35 3.70
CA CYS A 51 10.86 16.62 4.33
C CYS A 51 11.72 17.49 3.42
N PRO A 52 12.52 18.43 3.98
CA PRO A 52 13.41 19.24 3.17
C PRO A 52 14.48 18.35 2.53
N GLN A 53 14.95 18.75 1.34
CA GLN A 53 16.01 18.02 0.61
C GLN A 53 17.28 17.88 1.44
N ASN A 54 17.62 18.92 2.22
CA ASN A 54 18.75 18.94 3.14
C ASN A 54 18.26 18.80 4.59
N SER A 55 17.65 17.65 4.91
CA SER A 55 17.28 17.35 6.29
C SER A 55 18.53 17.18 7.16
N ASP A 56 18.42 17.56 8.44
CA ASP A 56 19.53 17.44 9.39
C ASP A 56 20.02 15.98 9.46
N ILE A 57 21.33 15.79 9.46
CA ILE A 57 21.95 14.47 9.61
C ILE A 57 22.27 14.24 11.08
N VAL A 58 21.77 13.14 11.64
CA VAL A 58 22.01 12.76 13.04
C VAL A 58 22.74 11.44 13.14
N THR A 59 23.59 11.30 14.17
CA THR A 59 24.17 10.01 14.54
C THR A 59 23.10 9.17 15.24
N CYS A 60 22.83 8.00 14.68
CA CYS A 60 21.81 7.11 15.17
C CYS A 60 22.23 6.41 16.47
N PRO A 61 21.25 6.04 17.33
CA PRO A 61 21.54 5.28 18.54
C PRO A 61 22.10 3.89 18.21
N ASN A 62 22.88 3.33 19.13
CA ASN A 62 23.38 1.96 19.01
C ASN A 62 22.21 0.97 18.93
N GLY A 63 22.34 -0.04 18.06
CA GLY A 63 21.27 -0.99 17.74
C GLY A 63 20.39 -0.60 16.55
N THR A 64 20.66 0.51 15.86
CA THR A 64 20.07 0.81 14.54
C THR A 64 20.99 0.41 13.39
N SER A 65 20.40 -0.08 12.30
CA SER A 65 21.16 -0.54 11.12
C SER A 65 20.74 0.09 9.80
N HIS A 66 19.62 0.83 9.73
CA HIS A 66 19.16 1.48 8.48
C HIS A 66 18.55 2.86 8.70
N CYS A 67 18.51 3.63 7.61
CA CYS A 67 17.74 4.85 7.52
C CYS A 67 16.38 4.55 6.91
N TYR A 68 15.32 5.09 7.51
CA TYR A 68 13.98 5.09 6.97
C TYR A 68 13.75 6.38 6.19
N ASN A 69 13.09 6.28 5.03
CA ASN A 69 12.54 7.40 4.28
C ASN A 69 11.20 6.97 3.65
N GLY A 70 10.12 7.65 4.03
CA GLY A 70 8.79 7.28 3.55
C GLY A 70 7.72 8.24 4.03
N HIS A 71 6.47 7.91 3.71
CA HIS A 71 5.31 8.66 4.15
C HIS A 71 4.18 7.75 4.59
N ILE A 72 3.37 8.25 5.52
CA ILE A 72 2.18 7.58 6.05
C ILE A 72 0.98 8.46 5.74
N ALA A 73 0.08 7.97 4.88
CA ALA A 73 -1.21 8.58 4.63
C ALA A 73 -2.24 8.07 5.63
N ILE A 74 -3.05 8.97 6.18
CA ILE A 74 -4.08 8.70 7.18
C ILE A 74 -5.41 9.28 6.69
N ARG A 75 -6.47 8.46 6.69
CA ARG A 75 -7.83 8.86 6.28
C ARG A 75 -8.87 8.29 7.22
N GLY A 76 -9.92 9.04 7.52
CA GLY A 76 -11.05 8.61 8.35
C GLY A 76 -11.37 9.61 9.46
N GLY A 77 -12.52 9.46 10.13
CA GLY A 77 -12.91 10.35 11.23
C GLY A 77 -12.99 11.85 10.87
N GLY A 78 -13.21 12.17 9.60
CA GLY A 78 -13.20 13.55 9.09
C GLY A 78 -11.81 14.13 8.79
N ILE A 79 -10.74 13.35 8.93
CA ILE A 79 -9.36 13.77 8.66
C ILE A 79 -8.82 13.05 7.41
N SER A 80 -8.05 13.78 6.60
CA SER A 80 -7.24 13.22 5.52
C SER A 80 -5.90 13.96 5.49
N SER A 81 -4.82 13.26 5.82
CA SER A 81 -3.48 13.84 5.96
C SER A 81 -2.39 12.87 5.52
N SER A 82 -1.19 13.40 5.25
CA SER A 82 0.01 12.59 5.06
C SER A 82 1.14 13.12 5.93
N MET A 83 1.94 12.19 6.47
CA MET A 83 3.11 12.49 7.28
C MET A 83 4.36 11.97 6.57
N ASN A 84 5.35 12.82 6.34
CA ASN A 84 6.65 12.39 5.82
C ASN A 84 7.63 12.17 6.96
N ILE A 85 8.40 11.08 6.89
CA ILE A 85 9.24 10.60 7.97
C ILE A 85 10.59 10.17 7.42
N GLN A 86 11.65 10.69 8.03
CA GLN A 86 13.03 10.26 7.85
C GLN A 86 13.68 9.99 9.21
N GLY A 87 14.52 8.96 9.32
CA GLY A 87 15.33 8.75 10.52
C GLY A 87 15.80 7.31 10.71
N CYS A 88 16.48 7.06 11.84
CA CYS A 88 17.11 5.77 12.14
C CYS A 88 16.10 4.67 12.51
N VAL A 89 16.32 3.43 12.06
CA VAL A 89 15.50 2.26 12.45
C VAL A 89 16.35 1.05 12.87
N ALA A 90 15.84 0.29 13.85
CA ALA A 90 16.54 -0.83 14.50
C ALA A 90 16.77 -2.02 13.56
N LYS A 91 15.80 -2.29 12.68
CA LYS A 91 15.84 -3.39 11.72
C LYS A 91 15.51 -2.87 10.33
N PRO A 92 15.95 -3.55 9.27
CA PRO A 92 15.39 -3.37 7.94
C PRO A 92 13.97 -3.94 7.94
N SER A 93 13.04 -3.34 8.69
CA SER A 93 11.63 -3.58 8.40
C SER A 93 11.35 -2.92 7.06
N SER A 94 10.43 -3.46 6.28
CA SER A 94 9.93 -2.77 5.07
C SER A 94 8.96 -1.64 5.44
N PHE A 95 8.39 -1.67 6.66
CA PHE A 95 7.33 -0.77 7.11
C PHE A 95 7.46 -0.46 8.62
N LEU A 96 7.24 0.80 9.02
CA LEU A 96 7.17 1.27 10.41
C LEU A 96 5.89 0.81 11.11
N LEU A 97 4.79 0.72 10.38
CA LEU A 97 3.49 0.31 10.88
C LEU A 97 3.31 -1.21 10.91
N ASN A 98 4.34 -1.99 10.55
CA ASN A 98 4.29 -3.44 10.48
C ASN A 98 3.07 -3.94 9.68
N HIS A 99 2.80 -3.32 8.53
CA HIS A 99 1.65 -3.61 7.66
C HIS A 99 0.26 -3.38 8.29
N THR A 100 0.18 -2.66 9.41
CA THR A 100 -1.11 -2.23 9.97
C THR A 100 -1.81 -1.31 8.98
N GLN A 101 -3.06 -1.63 8.65
CA GLN A 101 -3.88 -0.88 7.70
C GLN A 101 -4.93 0.00 8.38
N ASN A 102 -5.26 -0.27 9.64
CA ASN A 102 -6.26 0.48 10.39
C ASN A 102 -5.76 0.79 11.81
N ILE A 103 -5.95 2.02 12.25
CA ILE A 103 -5.68 2.50 13.60
C ILE A 103 -6.96 3.17 14.10
N GLY A 104 -7.69 2.49 14.97
CA GLY A 104 -9.02 2.93 15.37
C GLY A 104 -9.94 3.12 14.15
N VAL A 105 -10.47 4.34 13.98
CA VAL A 105 -11.34 4.70 12.84
C VAL A 105 -10.57 5.14 11.60
N PHE A 106 -9.25 5.18 11.66
CA PHE A 106 -8.42 5.64 10.56
C PHE A 106 -7.91 4.47 9.75
N THR A 107 -8.02 4.57 8.43
CA THR A 107 -7.23 3.78 7.49
C THR A 107 -5.88 4.44 7.30
N VAL A 108 -4.82 3.64 7.35
CA VAL A 108 -3.43 4.08 7.21
C VAL A 108 -2.75 3.33 6.08
N MET A 109 -1.97 4.06 5.28
CA MET A 109 -1.19 3.51 4.19
C MET A 109 0.23 4.03 4.30
N GLU A 110 1.20 3.12 4.40
CA GLU A 110 2.62 3.44 4.46
C GLU A 110 3.29 3.13 3.12
N ASN A 111 4.03 4.10 2.59
CA ASN A 111 4.82 3.94 1.38
C ASN A 111 6.25 4.43 1.64
N ARG A 112 7.24 3.74 1.06
CA ARG A 112 8.62 4.20 1.06
C ARG A 112 8.91 5.11 -0.11
N ASN A 113 9.67 6.15 0.18
CA ASN A 113 10.32 6.94 -0.85
C ASN A 113 11.60 6.17 -1.15
N GLN A 114 11.62 5.36 -2.21
CA GLN A 114 12.87 4.75 -2.66
C GLN A 114 13.83 5.88 -3.04
N GLY A 115 14.82 6.12 -2.19
CA GLY A 115 16.08 6.70 -2.63
C GLY A 115 16.91 5.56 -3.20
N ASP A 116 17.49 5.76 -4.38
CA ASP A 116 18.26 4.78 -5.14
C ASP A 116 19.29 4.01 -4.28
N GLU A 117 18.91 2.83 -3.77
CA GLU A 117 19.87 1.86 -3.21
C GLU A 117 20.40 0.90 -4.28
N ARG A 118 20.16 1.21 -5.55
CA ARG A 118 20.83 0.57 -6.68
C ARG A 118 20.75 1.51 -7.87
N GLY A 119 21.89 1.84 -8.47
CA GLY A 119 21.92 2.30 -9.84
C GLY A 119 21.34 1.20 -10.72
N GLU A 120 20.01 1.19 -10.87
CA GLU A 120 19.31 0.44 -11.91
C GLU A 120 18.99 1.48 -12.98
N ASP A 121 19.67 1.32 -14.10
CA ASP A 121 19.59 2.14 -15.30
C ASP A 121 18.13 2.28 -15.76
N TRP A 122 17.54 3.45 -15.57
CA TRP A 122 16.20 3.80 -16.03
C TRP A 122 16.06 3.81 -17.57
N ASN A 123 17.12 3.54 -18.34
CA ASN A 123 17.02 3.31 -19.78
C ASN A 123 16.80 1.84 -20.17
N ASN A 124 16.74 0.91 -19.21
CA ASN A 124 16.38 -0.48 -19.52
C ASN A 124 14.89 -0.72 -19.21
N PRO A 125 14.02 -0.89 -20.22
CA PRO A 125 12.66 -1.31 -19.95
C PRO A 125 12.72 -2.72 -19.36
N ILE A 126 12.33 -2.88 -18.09
CA ILE A 126 12.08 -4.18 -17.49
C ILE A 126 10.86 -4.78 -18.22
N ILE A 127 11.15 -5.51 -19.29
CA ILE A 127 10.24 -6.48 -19.87
C ILE A 127 10.16 -7.63 -18.88
N GLN A 128 9.08 -7.64 -18.09
CA GLN A 128 8.65 -8.84 -17.38
C GLN A 128 8.07 -9.79 -18.43
N ALA A 129 8.95 -10.50 -19.15
CA ALA A 129 8.60 -11.54 -20.09
C ALA A 129 8.08 -12.75 -19.30
N GLY A 130 6.79 -12.69 -18.92
CA GLY A 130 6.00 -13.89 -18.71
C GLY A 130 5.97 -14.67 -20.03
N ALA A 131 6.45 -15.90 -19.99
CA ALA A 131 6.62 -16.77 -21.15
C ALA A 131 5.32 -16.96 -21.95
N ALA A 132 5.37 -16.65 -23.25
CA ALA A 132 4.83 -17.46 -24.35
C ALA A 132 5.23 -16.82 -25.69
N PRO A 133 6.08 -17.45 -26.53
CA PRO A 133 6.21 -17.01 -27.91
C PRO A 133 5.05 -17.61 -28.71
N VAL A 134 3.97 -16.86 -28.89
CA VAL A 134 3.03 -17.08 -30.00
C VAL A 134 3.32 -16.04 -31.07
N SER A 135 4.49 -16.14 -31.69
CA SER A 135 4.75 -15.51 -32.97
C SER A 135 4.21 -16.43 -34.06
N ALA A 136 3.03 -16.11 -34.58
CA ALA A 136 2.54 -16.63 -35.85
C ALA A 136 2.97 -15.68 -36.98
N PRO A 137 3.89 -16.07 -37.88
CA PRO A 137 3.95 -15.52 -39.22
C PRO A 137 3.09 -16.40 -40.14
N PHE A 138 1.92 -15.87 -40.52
CA PHE A 138 1.13 -16.40 -41.62
C PHE A 138 1.88 -16.16 -42.93
N LEU A 139 2.51 -17.18 -43.52
CA LEU A 139 2.66 -17.29 -44.98
C LEU A 139 2.85 -18.76 -45.40
N ALA A 140 2.05 -19.15 -46.40
CA ALA A 140 1.99 -20.43 -47.12
C ALA A 140 1.41 -21.59 -46.26
N TRP A 141 0.46 -22.40 -46.72
CA TRP A 141 0.37 -23.04 -48.03
C TRP A 141 -1.09 -23.08 -48.54
N VAL A 142 -1.26 -22.76 -49.83
CA VAL A 142 -2.45 -23.05 -50.63
C VAL A 142 -2.33 -24.48 -51.15
N VAL A 143 -3.23 -25.37 -50.72
CA VAL A 143 -3.78 -26.55 -51.47
C VAL A 143 -5.04 -26.94 -50.65
N GLY A 144 -6.29 -26.81 -51.10
CA GLY A 144 -6.88 -27.38 -52.32
C GLY A 144 -7.67 -28.64 -51.93
N LEU A 145 -8.95 -28.73 -52.39
CA LEU A 145 -9.97 -29.80 -52.22
C LEU A 145 -10.99 -29.51 -51.09
N GLY A 146 -12.30 -29.45 -51.32
CA GLY A 146 -13.09 -29.74 -52.51
C GLY A 146 -14.56 -29.32 -52.32
N LEU A 147 -15.21 -29.03 -53.44
CA LEU A 147 -16.62 -28.66 -53.59
C LEU A 147 -17.58 -29.66 -52.91
N SER A 148 -18.73 -29.16 -52.41
CA SER A 148 -20.07 -29.60 -52.87
C SER A 148 -21.23 -28.82 -52.22
N LEU A 149 -22.01 -28.15 -53.09
CA LEU A 149 -23.49 -28.01 -53.12
C LEU A 149 -24.20 -27.57 -51.82
N ALA A 150 -24.59 -26.31 -51.66
CA ALA A 150 -25.78 -25.64 -52.22
C ALA A 150 -27.13 -26.03 -51.57
N LEU A 151 -27.88 -24.97 -51.23
CA LEU A 151 -29.34 -24.82 -51.06
C LEU A 151 -29.99 -24.94 -49.66
N TRP A 152 -30.94 -24.01 -49.47
CA TRP A 152 -31.91 -23.74 -48.38
C TRP A 152 -31.36 -22.96 -47.17
N GLY A 153 -31.81 -21.75 -46.83
CA GLY A 153 -33.09 -21.06 -47.07
C GLY A 153 -34.02 -21.25 -45.87
N GLY A 154 -34.19 -20.23 -45.01
CA GLY A 154 -35.23 -20.21 -43.97
C GLY A 154 -34.84 -19.54 -42.64
N ALA A 155 -35.69 -18.63 -42.16
CA ALA A 155 -35.55 -17.74 -41.02
C ALA A 155 -35.47 -18.43 -39.62
N PRO A 156 -35.00 -17.72 -38.56
CA PRO A 156 -35.03 -18.23 -37.19
C PRO A 156 -36.40 -18.02 -36.55
N SER A 157 -37.02 -19.10 -36.08
CA SER A 157 -38.17 -19.08 -35.16
C SER A 157 -37.69 -19.18 -33.70
N LEU A 158 -38.27 -18.32 -32.86
CA LEU A 158 -38.17 -18.28 -31.39
C LEU A 158 -38.39 -19.66 -30.73
N PRO A 159 -37.98 -19.79 -29.46
CA PRO A 159 -39.06 -20.00 -28.49
C PRO A 159 -39.03 -19.03 -27.30
N VAL A 160 -40.26 -18.94 -26.77
CA VAL A 160 -40.83 -18.07 -25.78
C VAL A 160 -40.30 -18.34 -24.36
N LEU A 161 -40.26 -17.26 -23.59
CA LEU A 161 -40.06 -17.14 -22.14
C LEU A 161 -40.92 -18.13 -21.32
N TYR A 162 -40.43 -18.60 -20.18
CA TYR A 162 -40.98 -18.26 -18.84
C TYR A 162 -40.28 -19.06 -17.72
N TRP A 163 -39.73 -18.39 -16.70
CA TRP A 163 -39.95 -18.78 -15.30
C TRP A 163 -39.62 -17.61 -14.36
N SER A 164 -40.63 -17.15 -13.65
CA SER A 164 -40.60 -16.13 -12.60
C SER A 164 -40.43 -16.80 -11.24
N GLY A 165 -39.37 -16.41 -10.51
CA GLY A 165 -39.17 -16.74 -9.10
C GLY A 165 -38.79 -15.47 -8.33
N PRO A 166 -39.42 -15.16 -7.18
CA PRO A 166 -39.19 -13.91 -6.46
C PRO A 166 -37.88 -13.90 -5.65
N CYS A 167 -37.19 -12.75 -5.67
CA CYS A 167 -36.03 -12.42 -4.83
C CYS A 167 -36.47 -12.10 -3.39
N PRO A 168 -35.74 -12.57 -2.35
CA PRO A 168 -35.93 -12.06 -0.99
C PRO A 168 -35.17 -10.74 -0.79
N HIS A 169 -35.93 -9.69 -0.44
CA HIS A 169 -35.46 -8.45 0.15
C HIS A 169 -34.97 -8.69 1.59
N TRP A 170 -33.83 -8.09 1.97
CA TRP A 170 -33.53 -7.76 3.36
C TRP A 170 -33.28 -6.25 3.46
N THR A 171 -34.10 -5.61 4.29
CA THR A 171 -34.11 -4.18 4.59
C THR A 171 -33.11 -3.84 5.70
N SER A 172 -32.65 -2.58 5.66
CA SER A 172 -31.79 -1.90 6.64
C SER A 172 -32.31 -1.92 8.08
#